data_AF-A0A969UKM5-F1
#
_entry.id   AF-A0A969UKM5-F1
#
_cell.length_a   1.000
_cell.length_b   1.000
_cell.length_c   1.000
_cell.angle_alpha   90.00
_cell.angle_beta   90.00
_cell.angle_gamma   90.00
#
_symmetry.space_group_name_H-M   'P 1'
#
loop_
_entity.id
_entity.type
_entity.pdbx_description
1 polymer ?
#
loop_
_entity_poly.entity_id
_entity_poly.type
_entity_poly.pdbx_seq_one_letter_code
_entity_poly.pdbx_strand_id
1 'polypeptide(L)'
;MSLDLTIEEMDDMFLEAEQQCPPATSIDRLETIYTMPPPLGSGYHRDMELHPGLELSIFNATYHDVTVRVPENEHLVQFMVHLSGVIDSGDFLYQDANQSYIGGSGIQRAVAAFNPAQLQVGVDIHMEPHLLSQFLRHRLGNCRSSYSRWCRERTGSGCFRRR
;
A
#
# COMPACT_ATOMS: atom_id res chain seq x y z
N MET A 1 -22.43 -8.66 -2.45
CA MET A 1 -22.50 -8.67 -0.98
C MET A 1 -21.37 -7.78 -0.51
N SER A 2 -21.67 -6.77 0.33
CA SER A 2 -20.65 -5.89 0.88
C SER A 2 -20.10 -6.50 2.18
N LEU A 3 -18.78 -6.61 2.30
CA LEU A 3 -18.09 -7.03 3.53
C LEU A 3 -17.55 -5.79 4.25
N ASP A 4 -17.71 -5.75 5.56
CA ASP A 4 -17.15 -4.71 6.42
C ASP A 4 -16.28 -5.42 7.45
N LEU A 5 -14.97 -5.20 7.38
CA LEU A 5 -13.95 -5.98 8.07
C LEU A 5 -13.01 -5.05 8.84
N THR A 6 -12.46 -5.52 9.95
CA THR A 6 -11.25 -4.93 10.52
C THR A 6 -10.02 -5.40 9.74
N ILE A 7 -8.88 -4.72 9.92
CA ILE A 7 -7.61 -5.19 9.36
C ILE A 7 -7.22 -6.58 9.90
N GLU A 8 -7.51 -6.85 11.19
CA GLU A 8 -7.24 -8.15 11.82
C GLU A 8 -8.08 -9.27 11.19
N GLU A 9 -9.38 -9.04 10.95
CA GLU A 9 -10.25 -10.01 10.28
C GLU A 9 -9.78 -10.28 8.83
N MET A 10 -9.30 -9.25 8.14
CA MET A 10 -8.73 -9.40 6.81
C MET A 10 -7.44 -10.23 6.86
N ASP A 11 -6.54 -9.94 7.79
CA ASP A 11 -5.28 -10.66 7.98
C ASP A 11 -5.52 -12.14 8.32
N ASP A 12 -6.50 -12.43 9.18
CA ASP A 12 -6.92 -13.81 9.51
C ASP A 12 -7.37 -14.56 8.25
N MET A 13 -8.12 -13.91 7.35
CA MET A 13 -8.54 -14.52 6.09
C MET A 13 -7.38 -14.82 5.14
N PHE A 14 -6.36 -13.95 5.11
CA PHE A 14 -5.13 -14.21 4.37
C PHE A 14 -4.38 -15.40 4.98
N LEU A 15 -4.24 -15.45 6.31
CA LEU A 15 -3.61 -16.56 7.02
C LEU A 15 -4.32 -17.90 6.74
N GLU A 16 -5.66 -17.92 6.75
CA GLU A 16 -6.45 -19.09 6.40
C GLU A 16 -6.25 -19.52 4.93
N ALA A 17 -6.22 -18.55 4.01
CA ALA A 17 -5.97 -18.82 2.60
C ALA A 17 -4.58 -19.40 2.36
N GLU A 18 -3.56 -18.92 3.07
CA GLU A 18 -2.20 -19.48 3.02
C GLU A 18 -2.14 -20.92 3.52
N GLN A 19 -2.90 -21.28 4.55
CA GLN A 19 -2.96 -22.66 5.03
C GLN A 19 -3.59 -23.60 3.99
N GLN A 20 -4.59 -23.11 3.25
CA GLN A 20 -5.28 -23.89 2.22
C GLN A 20 -4.50 -23.94 0.89
N CYS A 21 -3.84 -22.84 0.55
CA CYS A 21 -3.07 -22.65 -0.66
C CYS A 21 -1.78 -21.90 -0.30
N PRO A 22 -0.71 -22.63 0.10
CA PRO A 22 0.54 -22.01 0.51
C PRO A 22 1.10 -21.06 -0.55
N PRO A 23 1.66 -19.91 -0.14
CA PRO A 23 2.24 -18.96 -1.08
C PRO A 23 3.27 -19.64 -1.99
N ALA A 24 3.18 -19.36 -3.29
CA ALA A 24 4.18 -19.82 -4.22
C ALA A 24 5.41 -18.92 -4.09
N THR A 25 6.58 -19.51 -3.93
CA THR A 25 7.84 -18.77 -4.08
C THR A 25 8.24 -18.77 -5.55
N SER A 26 8.71 -17.65 -6.08
CA SER A 26 9.31 -17.62 -7.41
C SER A 26 10.51 -18.57 -7.54
N ILE A 27 10.86 -18.86 -8.80
CA ILE A 27 12.03 -19.69 -9.14
C ILE A 27 13.32 -19.12 -8.55
N ASP A 28 13.46 -17.79 -8.52
CA ASP A 28 14.61 -17.09 -7.94
C ASP A 28 14.53 -16.89 -6.43
N ARG A 29 13.42 -17.27 -5.80
CA ARG A 29 13.12 -17.13 -4.37
C ARG A 29 13.17 -15.69 -3.85
N LEU A 30 13.01 -14.72 -4.74
CA LEU A 30 12.98 -13.30 -4.39
C LEU A 30 11.58 -12.81 -4.03
N GLU A 31 10.54 -13.51 -4.49
CA GLU A 31 9.16 -13.11 -4.26
C GLU A 31 8.31 -14.21 -3.63
N THR A 32 7.37 -13.77 -2.81
CA THR A 32 6.29 -14.57 -2.27
C THR A 32 4.99 -14.16 -2.94
N ILE A 33 4.28 -15.13 -3.53
CA ILE A 33 3.02 -14.90 -4.24
C ILE A 33 1.86 -15.35 -3.37
N TYR A 34 1.08 -14.39 -2.89
CA TYR A 34 -0.13 -14.62 -2.10
C TYR A 34 -1.35 -14.62 -3.02
N THR A 35 -2.20 -15.63 -2.89
CA THR A 35 -3.48 -15.67 -3.62
C THR A 35 -4.53 -14.92 -2.80
N MET A 36 -5.36 -14.13 -3.48
CA MET A 36 -6.46 -13.42 -2.83
C MET A 36 -7.45 -14.43 -2.19
N PRO A 37 -7.79 -14.30 -0.89
CA PRO A 37 -8.82 -15.12 -0.28
C PRO A 37 -10.15 -15.02 -1.02
N PRO A 38 -10.83 -16.15 -1.34
CA PRO A 38 -12.07 -16.13 -2.12
C PRO A 38 -13.17 -15.20 -1.60
N PRO A 39 -13.37 -14.99 -0.27
CA PRO A 39 -14.40 -14.05 0.18
C PRO A 39 -13.99 -12.57 0.01
N LEU A 40 -12.70 -12.27 -0.12
CA LEU A 40 -12.21 -10.92 -0.43
C LEU A 40 -12.21 -10.64 -1.93
N GLY A 41 -12.09 -11.67 -2.77
CA GLY A 41 -12.13 -11.53 -4.22
C GLY A 41 -11.32 -12.59 -4.95
N SER A 42 -10.58 -12.16 -5.96
CA SER A 42 -9.75 -13.04 -6.80
C SER A 42 -8.49 -12.34 -7.28
N GLY A 43 -7.46 -13.10 -7.64
CA GLY A 43 -6.17 -12.57 -8.10
C GLY A 43 -5.05 -12.82 -7.10
N TYR A 44 -4.04 -11.96 -7.09
CA TYR A 44 -2.83 -12.18 -6.30
C TYR A 44 -2.12 -10.89 -5.87
N HIS A 45 -1.27 -11.06 -4.86
CA HIS A 45 -0.22 -10.12 -4.44
C HIS A 45 1.14 -10.81 -4.59
N ARG A 46 2.16 -10.05 -4.98
CA ARG A 46 3.55 -10.51 -5.06
C ARG A 46 4.39 -9.58 -4.23
N ASP A 47 4.93 -10.10 -3.14
CA ASP A 47 5.71 -9.31 -2.21
C ASP A 47 7.18 -9.71 -2.29
N MET A 48 8.04 -8.71 -2.29
CA MET A 48 9.49 -8.84 -2.47
C MET A 48 10.20 -7.90 -1.50
N GLU A 49 11.04 -8.46 -0.62
CA GLU A 49 11.97 -7.65 0.16
C GLU A 49 13.18 -7.30 -0.73
N LEU A 50 13.30 -6.02 -1.08
CA LEU A 50 14.38 -5.52 -1.96
C LEU A 50 15.66 -5.22 -1.16
N HIS A 51 15.49 -4.84 0.10
CA HIS A 51 16.52 -4.54 1.09
C HIS A 51 15.87 -4.60 2.48
N PRO A 52 16.59 -4.92 3.56
CA PRO A 52 16.06 -4.79 4.92
C PRO A 52 15.31 -3.47 5.14
N GLY A 53 14.03 -3.57 5.49
CA GLY A 53 13.14 -2.41 5.70
C GLY A 53 12.59 -1.75 4.43
N LEU A 54 12.77 -2.36 3.24
CA LEU A 54 12.23 -1.91 1.95
C LEU A 54 11.57 -3.08 1.20
N GLU A 55 10.27 -2.99 1.04
CA GLU A 55 9.43 -4.00 0.43
C GLU A 55 8.70 -3.43 -0.79
N LEU A 56 8.58 -4.26 -1.82
CA LEU A 56 7.77 -4.01 -3.01
C LEU A 56 6.65 -5.03 -3.07
N SER A 57 5.41 -4.54 -3.10
CA SER A 57 4.22 -5.31 -3.42
C SER A 57 3.73 -4.99 -4.82
N ILE A 58 3.46 -6.02 -5.62
CA ILE A 58 2.76 -5.92 -6.90
C ILE A 58 1.42 -6.62 -6.75
N PHE A 59 0.33 -5.88 -6.98
CA PHE A 59 -1.01 -6.44 -6.87
C PHE A 59 -1.72 -6.47 -8.21
N ASN A 60 -2.43 -7.57 -8.44
CA ASN A 60 -3.35 -7.76 -9.55
C ASN A 60 -4.55 -8.57 -9.03
N ALA A 61 -5.52 -7.86 -8.48
CA ALA A 61 -6.65 -8.46 -7.78
C ALA A 61 -7.95 -7.75 -8.09
N THR A 62 -9.02 -8.53 -8.21
CA THR A 62 -10.39 -8.01 -8.21
C THR A 62 -10.95 -8.21 -6.82
N TYR A 63 -11.19 -7.12 -6.09
CA TYR A 63 -11.87 -7.19 -4.81
C TYR A 63 -13.37 -7.42 -5.02
N HIS A 64 -14.00 -8.03 -4.02
CA HIS A 64 -15.44 -7.86 -3.82
C HIS A 64 -15.70 -6.47 -3.21
N ASP A 65 -16.97 -6.14 -3.00
CA ASP A 65 -17.32 -4.89 -2.34
C ASP A 65 -16.91 -5.00 -0.86
N VAL A 66 -15.72 -4.49 -0.52
CA VAL A 66 -15.11 -4.64 0.81
C VAL A 66 -14.78 -3.27 1.39
N THR A 67 -15.23 -3.03 2.62
CA THR A 67 -14.78 -1.93 3.46
C THR A 67 -13.84 -2.49 4.51
N VAL A 68 -12.61 -1.97 4.57
CA VAL A 68 -11.63 -2.35 5.59
C VAL A 68 -11.44 -1.20 6.56
N ARG A 69 -11.68 -1.45 7.84
CA ARG A 69 -11.48 -0.51 8.93
C ARG A 69 -10.07 -0.68 9.48
N VAL A 70 -9.23 0.29 9.16
CA VAL A 70 -7.85 0.35 9.65
C VAL A 70 -7.84 1.26 10.87
N PRO A 71 -7.47 0.77 12.06
CA PRO A 71 -7.32 1.62 13.23
C PRO A 71 -6.13 2.56 13.07
N GLU A 72 -5.96 3.50 14.00
CA GLU A 72 -4.75 4.29 14.07
C GLU A 72 -3.55 3.35 14.31
N ASN A 73 -2.52 3.45 13.46
CA ASN A 73 -1.37 2.56 13.52
C ASN A 73 -0.05 3.25 13.14
N GLU A 74 1.06 2.64 13.54
CA GLU A 74 2.37 2.99 13.00
C GLU A 74 2.46 2.49 11.57
N HIS A 75 2.61 3.42 10.63
CA HIS A 75 2.60 3.13 9.20
C HIS A 75 3.96 3.47 8.59
N LEU A 76 4.52 2.50 7.86
CA LEU A 76 5.72 2.70 7.05
C LEU A 76 5.50 3.82 6.03
N VAL A 77 6.59 4.39 5.52
CA VAL A 77 6.47 5.27 4.37
C VAL A 77 6.02 4.42 3.18
N GLN A 78 4.95 4.84 2.52
CA GLN A 78 4.27 4.14 1.46
C GLN A 78 4.31 4.96 0.18
N PHE A 79 4.67 4.32 -0.92
CA PHE A 79 4.59 4.87 -2.26
C PHE A 79 3.71 3.96 -3.13
N MET A 80 2.46 4.36 -3.32
CA MET A 80 1.48 3.56 -4.02
C MET A 80 1.14 4.15 -5.38
N VAL A 81 1.07 3.28 -6.38
CA VAL A 81 0.67 3.60 -7.74
C VAL A 81 -0.37 2.60 -8.21
N HIS A 82 -1.56 3.11 -8.52
CA HIS A 82 -2.54 2.37 -9.30
C HIS A 82 -2.24 2.51 -10.80
N LEU A 83 -2.27 1.39 -11.49
CA LEU A 83 -2.31 1.28 -12.96
C LEU A 83 -3.74 1.07 -13.46
N SER A 84 -4.59 0.45 -12.63
CA SER A 84 -6.02 0.28 -12.85
C SER A 84 -6.75 0.20 -11.51
N GLY A 85 -8.04 0.53 -11.52
CA GLY A 85 -8.87 0.59 -10.32
C GLY A 85 -8.77 1.92 -9.58
N VAL A 86 -9.46 1.95 -8.43
CA VAL A 86 -9.64 3.09 -7.54
C VAL A 86 -9.68 2.57 -6.11
N ILE A 87 -8.99 3.28 -5.22
CA ILE A 87 -9.18 3.21 -3.77
C ILE A 87 -9.79 4.53 -3.32
N ASP A 88 -10.83 4.43 -2.50
CA ASP A 88 -11.47 5.56 -1.87
C ASP A 88 -11.55 5.29 -0.36
N SER A 89 -11.16 6.25 0.46
CA SER A 89 -11.32 6.19 1.92
C SER A 89 -12.11 7.39 2.44
N GLY A 90 -12.91 7.99 1.56
CA GLY A 90 -13.69 9.20 1.80
C GLY A 90 -12.78 10.39 2.01
N ASP A 91 -12.63 10.78 3.27
CA ASP A 91 -11.99 12.05 3.65
C ASP A 91 -10.44 11.98 3.66
N PHE A 92 -9.85 10.80 3.47
CA PHE A 92 -8.40 10.60 3.63
C PHE A 92 -7.64 10.46 2.31
N LEU A 93 -7.99 9.44 1.52
CA LEU A 93 -7.30 9.08 0.28
C LEU A 93 -8.34 8.70 -0.78
N TYR A 94 -8.31 9.41 -1.90
CA TYR A 94 -8.87 8.97 -3.16
C TYR A 94 -7.72 8.83 -4.15
N GLN A 95 -7.55 7.65 -4.72
CA GLN A 95 -6.50 7.36 -5.69
C GLN A 95 -7.05 6.52 -6.84
N ASP A 96 -6.80 6.99 -8.07
CA ASP A 96 -7.06 6.26 -9.31
C ASP A 96 -5.75 6.11 -10.12
N ALA A 97 -5.85 5.56 -11.33
CA ALA A 97 -4.71 5.37 -12.23
C ALA A 97 -3.99 6.68 -12.66
N ASN A 98 -4.58 7.84 -12.41
CA ASN A 98 -4.01 9.14 -12.79
C ASN A 98 -3.15 9.75 -11.66
N GLN A 99 -3.12 9.11 -10.50
CA GLN A 99 -2.51 9.64 -9.30
C GLN A 99 -1.51 8.65 -8.70
N SER A 100 -0.47 9.19 -8.09
CA SER A 100 0.46 8.44 -7.25
C SER A 100 0.35 8.99 -5.83
N TYR A 101 0.35 8.09 -4.86
CA TYR A 101 0.25 8.40 -3.45
C TYR A 101 1.62 8.25 -2.80
N ILE A 102 1.97 9.24 -1.98
CA ILE A 102 3.10 9.16 -1.07
C ILE A 102 2.59 9.58 0.30
N GLY A 103 2.69 8.70 1.28
CA GLY A 103 2.26 8.96 2.64
C GLY A 103 2.89 7.99 3.62
N GLY A 104 2.53 8.10 4.90
CA GLY A 104 3.17 7.35 5.97
C GLY A 104 4.55 7.92 6.33
N SER A 105 4.78 8.12 7.62
CA SER A 105 6.06 8.52 8.20
C SER A 105 5.99 8.56 9.75
N GLY A 106 5.15 7.72 10.34
CA GLY A 106 4.75 7.85 11.75
C GLY A 106 3.38 7.21 11.98
N ILE A 107 2.42 8.00 12.49
CA ILE A 107 1.09 7.52 12.85
C ILE A 107 0.09 7.82 11.73
N GLN A 108 -0.47 6.78 11.12
CA GLN A 108 -1.62 6.89 10.23
C GLN A 108 -2.90 6.93 11.07
N ARG A 109 -3.79 7.87 10.76
CA ARG A 109 -5.09 7.99 11.43
C ARG A 109 -5.96 6.79 11.07
N ALA A 110 -6.94 6.49 11.92
CA ALA A 110 -7.96 5.51 11.59
C ALA A 110 -8.70 5.90 10.30
N VAL A 111 -8.84 4.94 9.38
CA VAL A 111 -9.48 5.13 8.07
C VAL A 111 -10.36 3.94 7.73
N ALA A 112 -11.40 4.17 6.93
CA ALA A 112 -12.16 3.12 6.27
C ALA A 112 -11.76 3.12 4.80
N ALA A 113 -11.13 2.05 4.32
CA ALA A 113 -10.75 1.89 2.93
C ALA A 113 -11.83 1.12 2.17
N PHE A 114 -12.47 1.79 1.21
CA PHE A 114 -13.47 1.22 0.33
C PHE A 114 -12.80 0.65 -0.91
N ASN A 115 -12.92 -0.65 -1.08
CA ASN A 115 -12.48 -1.39 -2.25
C ASN A 115 -13.71 -1.77 -3.07
N PRO A 116 -14.08 -0.98 -4.09
CA PRO A 116 -15.20 -1.33 -4.95
C PRO A 116 -14.88 -2.60 -5.74
N ALA A 117 -15.93 -3.30 -6.17
CA ALA A 117 -15.83 -4.55 -6.92
C ALA A 117 -15.30 -4.35 -8.35
N GLN A 118 -13.99 -4.11 -8.47
CA GLN A 118 -13.28 -3.88 -9.72
C GLN A 118 -11.87 -4.44 -9.68
N LEU A 119 -11.28 -4.61 -10.86
CA LEU A 119 -9.87 -4.96 -11.00
C LEU A 119 -8.99 -3.81 -10.52
N GLN A 120 -8.13 -4.11 -9.56
CA GLN A 120 -7.05 -3.23 -9.12
C GLN A 120 -5.72 -3.83 -9.57
N VAL A 121 -4.92 -3.00 -10.24
CA VAL A 121 -3.56 -3.36 -10.65
C VAL A 121 -2.66 -2.23 -10.24
N GLY A 122 -1.54 -2.55 -9.60
CA GLY A 122 -0.62 -1.51 -9.17
C GLY A 122 0.64 -2.04 -8.51
N VAL A 123 1.40 -1.08 -8.01
CA VAL A 123 2.60 -1.32 -7.22
C VAL A 123 2.52 -0.49 -5.96
N ASP A 124 2.99 -1.07 -4.87
CA ASP A 124 3.09 -0.42 -3.59
C ASP A 124 4.47 -0.68 -2.99
N ILE A 125 5.10 0.37 -2.48
CA ILE A 125 6.43 0.27 -1.88
C ILE A 125 6.31 0.71 -0.44
N HIS A 126 6.63 -0.19 0.47
CA HIS A 126 6.71 0.08 1.90
C HIS A 126 8.18 0.23 2.29
N MET A 127 8.49 1.31 3.00
CA MET A 127 9.85 1.58 3.43
C MET A 127 9.92 2.16 4.84
N GLU A 128 10.94 1.76 5.59
CA GLU A 128 11.21 2.36 6.89
C GLU A 128 11.54 3.86 6.75
N PRO A 129 11.03 4.73 7.65
CA PRO A 129 11.21 6.18 7.53
C PRO A 129 12.68 6.62 7.43
N HIS A 130 13.59 5.89 8.07
CA HIS A 130 15.01 6.21 8.04
C HIS A 130 15.64 5.98 6.65
N LEU A 131 15.14 5.03 5.86
CA LEU A 131 15.61 4.77 4.49
C LEU A 131 15.22 5.92 3.55
N LEU A 132 14.02 6.48 3.71
CA LEU A 132 13.60 7.66 2.94
C LEU A 132 14.58 8.81 3.12
N SER A 133 15.03 9.02 4.37
CA SER A 133 16.02 10.06 4.68
C SER A 133 17.36 9.83 3.97
N GLN A 134 17.79 8.57 3.79
CA GLN A 134 19.03 8.23 3.09
C GLN A 134 18.90 8.47 1.58
N PHE A 135 17.80 8.02 0.97
CA PHE A 135 17.49 8.28 -0.45
C PHE A 135 17.51 9.77 -0.77
N LEU A 136 16.90 10.58 0.10
CA LEU A 136 16.85 12.03 -0.08
C LEU A 136 18.22 12.68 0.17
N ARG A 137 18.98 12.26 1.19
CA ARG A 137 20.33 12.79 1.45
C ARG A 137 21.29 12.53 0.28
N HIS A 138 21.22 11.35 -0.34
CA HIS A 138 22.07 11.02 -1.49
C HIS A 138 21.72 11.86 -2.74
N ARG A 139 20.47 12.31 -2.89
CA ARG A 139 20.07 13.25 -3.96
C ARG A 139 20.32 14.72 -3.61
N LEU A 140 20.27 15.07 -2.33
CA LEU A 140 20.34 16.46 -1.82
C LEU A 140 21.75 16.94 -1.49
N GLY A 141 22.80 16.19 -1.87
CA GLY A 141 24.17 16.71 -1.94
C GLY A 141 24.30 18.06 -2.69
N ASN A 142 23.28 18.45 -3.48
CA ASN A 142 23.21 19.72 -4.22
C ASN A 142 21.95 20.59 -3.99
N CYS A 143 21.06 20.33 -3.02
CA CYS A 143 19.87 21.18 -2.84
C CYS A 143 19.57 21.48 -1.36
N ARG A 144 20.12 22.59 -0.86
CA ARG A 144 20.09 22.97 0.57
C ARG A 144 18.88 23.81 1.04
N SER A 145 17.85 24.09 0.24
CA SER A 145 16.81 25.07 0.67
C SER A 145 15.34 24.66 0.57
N SER A 146 15.00 23.48 0.07
CA SER A 146 13.57 23.14 -0.21
C SER A 146 12.90 22.32 0.90
N TYR A 147 13.68 21.68 1.78
CA TYR A 147 13.16 20.63 2.67
C TYR A 147 12.42 21.16 3.90
N SER A 148 12.79 22.35 4.41
CA SER A 148 12.06 22.97 5.53
C SER A 148 10.62 23.35 5.16
N ARG A 149 10.32 23.45 3.86
CA ARG A 149 8.95 23.64 3.35
C ARG A 149 8.21 22.30 3.21
N TRP A 150 8.88 21.26 2.71
CA TRP A 150 8.29 19.93 2.49
C TRP A 150 7.82 19.24 3.78
N CYS A 151 8.58 19.33 4.88
CA CYS A 151 8.19 18.76 6.18
C CYS A 151 7.30 19.67 7.05
N ARG A 152 7.25 20.99 6.79
CA ARG A 152 6.42 21.91 7.59
C ARG A 152 5.04 22.17 7.00
N GLU A 153 4.84 21.98 5.70
CA GLU A 153 3.58 22.39 5.07
C GLU A 153 2.46 21.34 5.10
N ARG A 154 2.69 20.06 5.44
CA ARG A 154 1.59 19.08 5.51
C ARG A 154 1.79 17.99 6.55
N THR A 155 1.10 18.14 7.68
CA THR A 155 0.61 17.07 8.54
C THR A 155 -0.51 16.25 7.88
N GLY A 156 -0.46 16.04 6.56
CA GLY A 156 -1.51 15.39 5.77
C GLY A 156 -0.98 14.78 4.48
N SER A 157 -1.51 13.60 4.15
CA SER A 157 -1.28 12.79 2.95
C SER A 157 -1.12 13.61 1.65
N GLY A 158 -0.17 13.19 0.80
CA GLY A 158 0.13 13.87 -0.47
C GLY A 158 -0.18 13.00 -1.69
N CYS A 159 -1.27 13.28 -2.41
CA CYS A 159 -1.52 12.74 -3.76
C CYS A 159 -0.86 13.64 -4.82
N PHE A 160 -0.14 13.03 -5.77
CA PHE A 160 0.47 13.69 -6.93
C PHE A 160 -0.22 13.23 -8.21
N ARG A 161 -0.69 14.17 -9.04
CA ARG A 161 -1.22 13.86 -10.37
C ARG A 161 -0.08 13.65 -11.37
N ARG A 162 -0.18 12.58 -12.17
CA ARG A 162 0.66 12.40 -13.36
C ARG A 162 0.21 13.40 -14.43
N ARG A 163 1.17 14.06 -15.08
CA ARG A 163 0.92 14.97 -16.22
C ARG A 163 0.85 14.18 -17.51
#